data_AF-A0A7D8B9R2-F1
#
_entry.id   AF-A0A7D8B9R2-F1
#
_cell.length_a   1.000
_cell.length_b   1.000
_cell.length_c   1.000
_cell.angle_alpha   90.00
_cell.angle_beta   90.00
_cell.angle_gamma   90.00
#
_symmetry.space_group_name_H-M   'P 1'
#
loop_
_entity.id
_entity.type
_entity.pdbx_description
1 polymer ?
#
loop_
_entity_poly.entity_id
_entity_poly.type
_entity_poly.pdbx_seq_one_letter_code
_entity_poly.pdbx_strand_id
1 'polypeptide(L)'
;MARRALILIKRHVSRIQLPATATHPCFCTAISAPAYNRAMRSRILLAACLLGGALSAPAQSYGTRLDGHPLATLAPAGSKAVVLYFIATDCPVSNRTLPEMLRVRNEFRSRGVAFWFVYPNTTETLAGVRNHALSYNTGSNTILDPTGSLVALTHARVTPEAVVLIPRGSAWKTVYAGRIDDRYVRLGLARPQATQHFAEQAVSELLSGKPVQPAVGTPVGCAIINPKAPLMNSESMGRTQMGGSQQ
;
A
#
# COMPACT_ATOMS: atom_id res chain seq x y z
N MET A 1 2.69 -53.01 13.85
CA MET A 1 3.98 -53.74 13.92
C MET A 1 4.90 -53.07 12.92
N ALA A 2 6.13 -52.60 13.14
CA ALA A 2 7.19 -52.59 14.16
C ALA A 2 8.10 -51.39 13.71
N ARG A 3 9.04 -50.78 14.42
CA ARG A 3 9.62 -50.82 15.76
C ARG A 3 10.45 -49.52 15.88
N ARG A 4 10.59 -49.03 17.11
CA ARG A 4 11.44 -47.91 17.58
C ARG A 4 12.93 -48.11 17.24
N ALA A 5 13.68 -47.01 17.11
CA ALA A 5 15.09 -46.94 17.54
C ALA A 5 15.47 -45.51 17.95
N LEU A 6 15.71 -45.35 19.25
CA LEU A 6 16.22 -44.16 19.94
C LEU A 6 17.69 -44.47 20.27
N ILE A 7 18.64 -43.63 19.88
CA ILE A 7 20.05 -43.81 20.27
C ILE A 7 20.57 -42.51 20.90
N LEU A 8 20.73 -42.57 22.23
CA LEU A 8 21.65 -41.76 23.04
C LEU A 8 23.09 -42.16 22.71
N ILE A 9 24.08 -41.26 22.90
CA ILE A 9 25.36 -41.53 23.60
C ILE A 9 26.25 -40.27 23.74
N LYS A 10 26.56 -40.02 25.01
CA LYS A 10 27.77 -39.48 25.69
C LYS A 10 28.43 -38.14 25.31
N ARG A 11 28.44 -37.31 26.35
CA ARG A 11 29.37 -36.22 26.69
C ARG A 11 30.84 -36.64 26.63
N HIS A 12 31.71 -35.73 26.19
CA HIS A 12 33.13 -35.70 26.55
C HIS A 12 33.52 -34.30 27.03
N VAL A 13 34.03 -34.25 28.25
CA VAL A 13 34.64 -33.09 28.91
C VAL A 13 36.13 -33.35 28.91
N SER A 14 36.95 -32.40 28.48
CA SER A 14 38.37 -32.38 28.80
C SER A 14 38.79 -31.00 29.27
N ARG A 15 39.22 -30.97 30.53
CA ARG A 15 39.96 -29.88 31.20
C ARG A 15 41.40 -29.90 30.74
N ILE A 16 42.03 -28.74 30.61
CA ILE A 16 43.48 -28.58 30.70
C ILE A 16 43.76 -27.38 31.63
N GLN A 17 44.83 -27.49 32.40
CA GLN A 17 45.09 -26.86 33.69
C GLN A 17 46.43 -26.10 33.71
N LEU A 18 46.53 -25.14 34.65
CA LEU A 18 47.71 -24.64 35.41
C LEU A 18 48.70 -23.64 34.76
N PRO A 19 49.58 -22.95 35.55
CA PRO A 19 49.62 -22.65 37.01
C PRO A 19 49.73 -21.11 37.31
N ALA A 20 49.29 -20.55 38.44
CA ALA A 20 49.89 -20.45 39.79
C ALA A 20 51.27 -19.75 39.91
N THR A 21 51.30 -18.57 40.54
CA THR A 21 52.32 -18.16 41.56
C THR A 21 51.79 -17.03 42.44
N ALA A 22 52.09 -17.15 43.73
CA ALA A 22 51.60 -16.38 44.87
C ALA A 22 52.56 -15.25 45.30
N THR A 23 52.10 -14.39 46.22
CA THR A 23 52.78 -13.83 47.44
C THR A 23 52.03 -12.54 47.88
N HIS A 24 51.26 -12.52 48.98
CA HIS A 24 51.62 -12.25 50.40
C HIS A 24 51.46 -10.75 50.81
N PRO A 25 51.35 -10.39 52.11
CA PRO A 25 50.07 -10.16 52.81
C PRO A 25 50.01 -8.79 53.51
N CYS A 26 48.88 -8.37 54.10
CA CYS A 26 48.92 -7.61 55.35
C CYS A 26 47.57 -7.55 56.07
N PHE A 27 47.67 -7.55 57.39
CA PHE A 27 46.64 -7.69 58.43
C PHE A 27 46.03 -6.34 58.84
N CYS A 28 44.96 -6.43 59.65
CA CYS A 28 44.43 -5.42 60.58
C CYS A 28 43.70 -4.21 59.94
N THR A 29 42.55 -3.73 60.43
CA THR A 29 41.76 -3.93 61.64
C THR A 29 40.40 -3.27 61.40
N ALA A 30 39.34 -3.83 61.98
CA ALA A 30 38.02 -3.22 62.04
C ALA A 30 38.02 -1.96 62.91
N ILE A 31 37.39 -0.88 62.44
CA ILE A 31 36.90 0.22 63.28
C ILE A 31 35.47 0.57 62.83
N SER A 32 34.58 0.53 63.80
CA SER A 32 33.13 0.71 63.74
C SER A 32 32.69 2.18 63.85
N ALA A 33 31.70 2.56 63.03
CA ALA A 33 30.61 3.56 63.25
C ALA A 33 31.00 5.03 63.59
N PRO A 34 30.17 6.08 63.28
CA PRO A 34 28.75 6.14 63.58
C PRO A 34 27.84 6.68 62.44
N ALA A 35 26.54 6.45 62.64
CA ALA A 35 25.45 7.07 61.90
C ALA A 35 25.45 8.59 62.09
N TYR A 36 25.38 9.35 60.98
CA TYR A 36 24.99 10.75 61.02
C TYR A 36 23.69 10.92 60.24
N ASN A 37 22.64 11.22 60.99
CA ASN A 37 21.28 11.41 60.51
C ASN A 37 20.98 12.91 60.47
N ARG A 38 20.00 13.28 59.63
CA ARG A 38 19.22 14.53 59.59
C ARG A 38 19.78 15.73 58.84
N ALA A 39 19.00 16.06 57.81
CA ALA A 39 18.27 17.32 57.67
C ALA A 39 18.70 18.20 56.50
N MET A 40 17.75 18.30 55.57
CA MET A 40 17.28 19.56 54.96
C MET A 40 18.22 20.19 53.92
N ARG A 41 17.65 20.41 52.73
CA ARG A 41 18.09 21.20 51.54
C ARG A 41 17.89 20.28 50.32
N SER A 42 17.08 20.56 49.31
CA SER A 42 16.51 21.82 48.86
C SER A 42 15.30 21.49 47.99
N ARG A 43 14.15 22.09 48.29
CA ARG A 43 13.00 22.13 47.38
C ARG A 43 13.34 23.12 46.27
N ILE A 44 13.91 22.63 45.16
CA ILE A 44 13.99 23.42 43.93
C ILE A 44 12.77 23.07 43.09
N LEU A 45 11.80 23.98 43.11
CA LEU A 45 10.72 24.09 42.15
C LEU A 45 11.32 24.36 40.77
N LEU A 46 11.20 23.41 39.83
CA LEU A 46 11.13 23.75 38.41
C LEU A 46 9.76 23.30 37.91
N ALA A 47 8.81 24.24 37.90
CA ALA A 47 7.64 24.17 37.06
C ALA A 47 8.11 24.29 35.60
N ALA A 48 8.44 23.16 34.98
CA ALA A 48 8.70 23.10 33.55
C ALA A 48 7.37 23.29 32.82
N CYS A 49 7.24 24.45 32.16
CA CYS A 49 6.12 24.87 31.34
C CYS A 49 5.55 23.72 30.49
N LEU A 50 4.27 23.43 30.74
CA LEU A 50 3.37 22.67 29.89
C LEU A 50 3.06 23.44 28.59
N LEU A 51 4.09 23.73 27.78
CA LEU A 51 3.92 24.14 26.38
C LEU A 51 3.83 22.88 25.51
N GLY A 52 2.82 22.06 25.80
CA GLY A 52 2.41 20.96 24.93
C GLY A 52 1.68 21.52 23.72
N GLY A 53 2.41 22.15 22.80
CA GLY A 53 1.88 22.45 21.47
C GLY A 53 1.52 21.13 20.80
N ALA A 54 0.24 20.87 20.59
CA ALA A 54 -0.20 19.73 19.80
C ALA A 54 0.38 19.90 18.38
N LEU A 55 1.47 19.21 18.07
CA LEU A 55 1.93 19.01 16.70
C LEU A 55 0.79 18.30 15.97
N SER A 56 -0.06 19.07 15.31
CA SER A 56 -1.06 18.51 14.41
C SER A 56 -0.28 17.88 13.26
N ALA A 57 -0.29 16.55 13.20
CA ALA A 57 0.25 15.84 12.06
C ALA A 57 -0.39 16.40 10.78
N PRO A 58 0.37 16.59 9.69
CA PRO A 58 -0.20 17.10 8.45
C PRO A 58 -1.37 16.21 8.05
N ALA A 59 -2.52 16.84 7.76
CA ALA A 59 -3.71 16.12 7.34
C ALA A 59 -3.39 15.29 6.10
N GLN A 60 -3.68 13.99 6.15
CA GLN A 60 -3.49 13.07 5.03
C GLN A 60 -4.21 13.62 3.79
N SER A 61 -3.50 13.74 2.67
CA SER A 61 -4.07 14.12 1.39
C SER A 61 -3.82 13.02 0.36
N TYR A 62 -4.89 12.62 -0.33
CA TYR A 62 -4.88 11.65 -1.41
C TYR A 62 -4.73 12.28 -2.80
N GLY A 63 -4.52 13.59 -2.87
CA GLY A 63 -4.43 14.36 -4.10
C GLY A 63 -5.37 15.56 -4.10
N THR A 64 -5.55 16.18 -5.26
CA THR A 64 -6.32 17.41 -5.44
C THR A 64 -7.55 17.14 -6.28
N ARG A 65 -8.73 17.56 -5.80
CA ARG A 65 -9.99 17.46 -6.54
C ARG A 65 -10.07 18.52 -7.65
N LEU A 66 -11.05 18.37 -8.54
CA LEU A 66 -11.28 19.34 -9.63
C LEU A 66 -11.60 20.75 -9.14
N ASP A 67 -12.07 20.96 -7.91
CA ASP A 67 -12.28 22.29 -7.35
C ASP A 67 -10.98 22.93 -6.80
N GLY A 68 -9.86 22.21 -6.83
CA GLY A 68 -8.56 22.69 -6.33
C GLY A 68 -8.32 22.38 -4.86
N HIS A 69 -9.29 21.78 -4.14
CA HIS A 69 -9.11 21.42 -2.75
C HIS A 69 -8.49 20.03 -2.58
N PRO A 70 -7.68 19.81 -1.53
CA PRO A 70 -7.13 18.49 -1.23
C PRO A 70 -8.24 17.50 -0.87
N LEU A 71 -8.05 16.22 -1.22
CA LEU A 71 -8.93 15.13 -0.83
C LEU A 71 -8.45 14.48 0.47
N ALA A 72 -9.16 14.73 1.57
CA ALA A 72 -8.81 14.20 2.89
C ALA A 72 -9.30 12.76 3.13
N THR A 73 -10.39 12.34 2.49
CA THR A 73 -10.94 10.98 2.63
C THR A 73 -11.33 10.40 1.27
N LEU A 74 -11.04 9.11 1.06
CA LEU A 74 -11.42 8.39 -0.16
C LEU A 74 -12.90 7.96 -0.16
N ALA A 75 -13.55 7.90 0.99
CA ALA A 75 -14.93 7.46 1.11
C ALA A 75 -15.61 7.98 2.38
N PRO A 76 -16.94 8.17 2.36
CA PRO A 76 -17.71 8.35 3.59
C PRO A 76 -17.58 7.14 4.54
N ALA A 77 -17.75 7.39 5.83
CA ALA A 77 -17.82 6.33 6.83
C ALA A 77 -18.92 5.32 6.48
N GLY A 78 -18.66 4.03 6.70
CA GLY A 78 -19.58 2.94 6.35
C GLY A 78 -19.53 2.47 4.89
N SER A 79 -18.71 3.10 4.03
CA SER A 79 -18.47 2.57 2.68
C SER A 79 -17.82 1.19 2.73
N LYS A 80 -18.29 0.28 1.89
CA LYS A 80 -17.81 -1.10 1.81
C LYS A 80 -16.48 -1.21 1.08
N ALA A 81 -16.27 -0.35 0.08
CA ALA A 81 -15.07 -0.35 -0.75
C ALA A 81 -14.82 1.01 -1.41
N VAL A 82 -13.59 1.19 -1.89
CA VAL A 82 -13.19 2.27 -2.80
C VAL A 82 -12.61 1.63 -4.05
N VAL A 83 -13.02 2.09 -5.23
CA VAL A 83 -12.39 1.73 -6.51
C VAL A 83 -11.64 2.95 -7.04
N LEU A 84 -10.36 2.76 -7.31
CA LEU A 84 -9.49 3.74 -7.93
C LEU A 84 -9.19 3.27 -9.35
N TYR A 85 -9.53 4.10 -10.34
CA TYR A 85 -9.12 3.91 -11.72
C TYR A 85 -7.97 4.87 -12.02
N PHE A 86 -6.75 4.34 -12.12
CA PHE A 86 -5.58 5.10 -12.56
C PHE A 86 -5.64 5.28 -14.06
N ILE A 87 -5.69 6.53 -14.53
CA ILE A 87 -5.81 6.91 -15.93
C ILE A 87 -4.88 8.08 -16.24
N ALA A 88 -4.66 8.36 -17.52
CA ALA A 88 -3.91 9.53 -17.96
C ALA A 88 -4.67 10.24 -19.09
N THR A 89 -4.53 11.56 -19.14
CA THR A 89 -5.19 12.42 -20.15
C THR A 89 -4.80 12.08 -21.59
N ASP A 90 -3.57 11.60 -21.81
CA ASP A 90 -2.97 11.30 -23.09
C ASP A 90 -2.90 9.79 -23.41
N CYS A 91 -3.46 8.92 -22.55
CA CYS A 91 -3.45 7.48 -22.77
C CYS A 91 -4.66 7.03 -23.61
N PRO A 92 -4.47 6.60 -24.88
CA PRO A 92 -5.59 6.19 -25.74
C PRO A 92 -6.31 4.93 -25.22
N VAL A 93 -5.61 4.08 -24.46
CA VAL A 93 -6.21 2.88 -23.85
C VAL A 93 -7.14 3.30 -22.71
N SER A 94 -6.68 4.17 -21.80
CA SER A 94 -7.52 4.72 -20.72
C SER A 94 -8.78 5.36 -21.30
N ASN A 95 -8.60 6.21 -22.30
CA ASN A 95 -9.67 7.00 -22.90
C ASN A 95 -10.77 6.15 -23.52
N ARG A 96 -10.40 5.06 -24.19
CA ARG A 96 -11.36 4.13 -24.79
C ARG A 96 -12.00 3.17 -23.78
N THR A 97 -11.37 2.97 -22.61
CA THR A 97 -11.92 2.14 -21.52
C THR A 97 -12.77 2.95 -20.53
N LEU A 98 -12.71 4.29 -20.54
CA LEU A 98 -13.51 5.16 -19.67
C LEU A 98 -15.02 4.88 -19.68
N PRO A 99 -15.69 4.65 -20.83
CA PRO A 99 -17.11 4.30 -20.84
C PRO A 99 -17.45 3.08 -19.97
N GLU A 100 -16.58 2.07 -19.97
CA GLU A 100 -16.75 0.88 -19.14
C GLU A 100 -16.55 1.20 -17.65
N MET A 101 -15.53 1.98 -17.30
CA MET A 101 -15.32 2.43 -15.92
C MET A 101 -16.52 3.22 -15.37
N LEU A 102 -17.14 4.05 -16.22
CA LEU A 102 -18.34 4.82 -15.87
C LEU A 102 -19.56 3.91 -15.70
N ARG A 103 -19.72 2.89 -16.55
CA ARG A 103 -20.78 1.89 -16.42
C ARG A 103 -20.68 1.17 -15.07
N VAL A 104 -19.49 0.65 -14.74
CA VAL A 104 -19.23 -0.03 -13.46
C VAL A 104 -19.44 0.91 -12.27
N ARG A 105 -18.91 2.14 -12.31
CA ARG A 105 -19.22 3.15 -11.28
C ARG A 105 -20.72 3.32 -11.10
N ASN A 106 -21.44 3.46 -12.21
CA ASN A 106 -22.87 3.75 -12.14
C ASN A 106 -23.67 2.60 -11.52
N GLU A 107 -23.27 1.36 -11.80
CA GLU A 107 -23.87 0.15 -11.25
C GLU A 107 -23.65 -0.01 -9.74
N PHE A 108 -22.42 0.26 -9.25
CA PHE A 108 -22.06 -0.07 -7.87
C PHE A 108 -22.06 1.12 -6.89
N ARG A 109 -22.11 2.37 -7.36
CA ARG A 109 -22.02 3.55 -6.46
C ARG A 109 -23.12 3.58 -5.40
N SER A 110 -24.33 3.14 -5.72
CA SER A 110 -25.47 3.09 -4.79
C SER A 110 -25.39 1.92 -3.80
N ARG A 111 -24.43 1.01 -3.97
CA ARG A 111 -24.26 -0.21 -3.16
C ARG A 111 -23.17 -0.07 -2.10
N GLY A 112 -22.77 1.17 -1.80
CA GLY A 112 -21.76 1.50 -0.79
C GLY A 112 -20.33 1.44 -1.29
N VAL A 113 -20.10 1.62 -2.59
CA VAL A 113 -18.76 1.67 -3.21
C VAL A 113 -18.47 3.09 -3.68
N ALA A 114 -17.36 3.66 -3.21
CA ALA A 114 -16.87 4.96 -3.70
C ALA A 114 -15.96 4.75 -4.92
N PHE A 115 -15.93 5.71 -5.84
CA PHE A 115 -15.14 5.64 -7.06
C PHE A 115 -14.34 6.92 -7.27
N TRP A 116 -13.11 6.76 -7.77
CA TRP A 116 -12.25 7.87 -8.17
C TRP A 116 -11.50 7.56 -9.46
N PHE A 117 -11.43 8.55 -10.34
CA PHE A 117 -10.54 8.60 -11.49
C PHE A 117 -9.29 9.37 -11.09
N VAL A 118 -8.15 8.67 -11.03
CA VAL A 118 -6.88 9.17 -10.50
C VAL A 118 -5.95 9.45 -11.67
N TYR A 119 -5.42 10.68 -11.72
CA TYR A 119 -4.44 11.17 -12.68
C TYR A 119 -3.09 11.26 -11.97
N PRO A 120 -2.23 10.24 -12.07
CA PRO A 120 -1.06 10.09 -11.19
C PRO A 120 0.22 10.72 -11.76
N ASN A 121 0.21 11.15 -13.03
CA ASN A 121 1.45 11.52 -13.70
C ASN A 121 1.92 12.90 -13.24
N THR A 122 3.23 13.07 -13.04
CA THR A 122 3.82 14.35 -12.61
C THR A 122 3.69 15.46 -13.65
N THR A 123 3.43 15.10 -14.91
CA THR A 123 3.24 16.02 -16.04
C THR A 123 1.81 16.53 -16.17
N GLU A 124 0.85 15.96 -15.44
CA GLU A 124 -0.55 16.34 -15.53
C GLU A 124 -0.85 17.62 -14.74
N THR A 125 -1.67 18.49 -15.34
CA THR A 125 -2.08 19.76 -14.75
C THR A 125 -3.56 19.72 -14.40
N LEU A 126 -3.97 20.49 -13.38
CA LEU A 126 -5.38 20.56 -12.98
C LEU A 126 -6.27 21.04 -14.12
N ALA A 127 -5.80 21.97 -14.95
CA ALA A 127 -6.51 22.45 -16.13
C ALA A 127 -6.70 21.34 -17.17
N GLY A 128 -5.64 20.59 -17.50
CA GLY A 128 -5.72 19.45 -18.42
C GLY A 128 -6.65 18.36 -17.92
N VAL A 129 -6.55 18.01 -16.64
CA VAL A 129 -7.43 17.03 -15.99
C VAL A 129 -8.89 17.48 -15.97
N ARG A 130 -9.18 18.77 -15.71
CA ARG A 130 -10.54 19.32 -15.81
C ARG A 130 -11.11 19.17 -17.22
N ASN A 131 -10.36 19.54 -18.25
CA ASN A 131 -10.81 19.43 -19.64
C ASN A 131 -11.08 17.97 -20.04
N HIS A 132 -10.20 17.07 -19.61
CA HIS A 132 -10.37 15.64 -19.86
C HIS A 132 -11.58 15.07 -19.12
N ALA A 133 -11.75 15.41 -17.83
CA ALA A 133 -12.88 14.99 -17.01
C ALA A 133 -14.23 15.45 -17.59
N LEU A 134 -14.27 16.65 -18.18
CA LEU A 134 -15.44 17.16 -18.92
C LEU A 134 -15.69 16.34 -20.19
N SER A 135 -14.65 16.04 -20.96
CA SER A 135 -14.77 15.29 -22.22
C SER A 135 -15.32 13.88 -22.03
N TYR A 136 -15.03 13.24 -20.89
CA TYR A 136 -15.45 11.86 -20.59
C TYR A 136 -16.49 11.76 -19.46
N ASN A 137 -17.00 12.87 -18.93
CA ASN A 137 -18.00 12.87 -17.85
C ASN A 137 -17.60 12.08 -16.58
N THR A 138 -16.31 12.13 -16.21
CA THR A 138 -15.84 11.52 -14.95
C THR A 138 -16.36 12.27 -13.72
N GLY A 139 -16.67 13.57 -13.88
CA GLY A 139 -17.33 14.40 -12.88
C GLY A 139 -16.45 14.70 -11.65
N SER A 140 -17.09 15.00 -10.52
CA SER A 140 -16.42 15.33 -9.26
C SER A 140 -15.65 14.17 -8.64
N ASN A 141 -15.84 12.94 -9.12
CA ASN A 141 -15.07 11.75 -8.76
C ASN A 141 -13.67 11.72 -9.42
N THR A 142 -12.99 12.86 -9.53
CA THR A 142 -11.71 12.98 -10.22
C THR A 142 -10.65 13.60 -9.29
N ILE A 143 -9.46 13.00 -9.28
CA ILE A 143 -8.32 13.40 -8.45
C ILE A 143 -7.08 13.55 -9.34
N LEU A 144 -6.38 14.67 -9.19
CA LEU A 144 -5.02 14.86 -9.64
C LEU A 144 -4.03 14.52 -8.50
N ASP A 145 -3.15 13.55 -8.69
CA ASP A 145 -2.19 13.06 -7.68
C ASP A 145 -0.73 13.02 -8.20
N PRO A 146 -0.13 14.17 -8.54
CA PRO A 146 1.25 14.23 -9.01
C PRO A 146 2.26 13.91 -7.88
N THR A 147 1.85 14.05 -6.62
CA THR A 147 2.69 13.64 -5.48
C THR A 147 2.77 12.13 -5.34
N GLY A 148 1.91 11.36 -6.02
CA GLY A 148 1.88 9.90 -6.03
C GLY A 148 1.47 9.29 -4.69
N SER A 149 0.65 9.98 -3.89
CA SER A 149 0.15 9.45 -2.62
C SER A 149 -0.64 8.15 -2.82
N LEU A 150 -1.51 8.10 -3.83
CA LEU A 150 -2.30 6.92 -4.17
C LEU A 150 -1.48 5.87 -4.91
N VAL A 151 -0.49 6.28 -5.69
CA VAL A 151 0.46 5.35 -6.31
C VAL A 151 1.25 4.60 -5.24
N ALA A 152 1.77 5.30 -4.22
CA ALA A 152 2.47 4.67 -3.10
C ALA A 152 1.56 3.76 -2.26
N LEU A 153 0.30 4.15 -2.05
CA LEU A 153 -0.67 3.34 -1.31
C LEU A 153 -1.01 2.03 -2.03
N THR A 154 -1.13 2.09 -3.36
CA THR A 154 -1.72 1.00 -4.15
C THR A 154 -0.71 0.18 -4.93
N HIS A 155 0.49 0.72 -5.16
CA HIS A 155 1.50 0.20 -6.07
C HIS A 155 1.00 0.06 -7.52
N ALA A 156 0.04 0.89 -7.95
CA ALA A 156 -0.35 0.99 -9.34
C ALA A 156 0.86 1.32 -10.24
N ARG A 157 0.88 0.75 -11.43
CA ARG A 157 2.03 0.75 -12.36
C ARG A 157 1.68 1.29 -13.73
N VAL A 158 0.43 1.15 -14.17
CA VAL A 158 0.03 1.43 -15.56
C VAL A 158 -1.27 2.22 -15.65
N THR A 159 -1.47 2.85 -16.81
CA THR A 159 -2.73 3.51 -17.17
C THR A 159 -3.31 2.88 -18.44
N PRO A 160 -4.52 2.29 -18.39
CA PRO A 160 -5.40 2.20 -17.24
C PRO A 160 -5.10 1.02 -16.29
N GLU A 161 -5.33 1.21 -14.99
CA GLU A 161 -5.32 0.16 -13.97
C GLU A 161 -6.44 0.38 -12.94
N ALA A 162 -7.12 -0.69 -12.53
CA ALA A 162 -8.14 -0.65 -11.50
C ALA A 162 -7.59 -1.21 -10.19
N VAL A 163 -7.83 -0.50 -9.09
CA VAL A 163 -7.49 -0.94 -7.73
C VAL A 163 -8.72 -0.88 -6.86
N VAL A 164 -9.05 -1.98 -6.17
CA VAL A 164 -10.15 -2.04 -5.19
C VAL A 164 -9.56 -2.10 -3.79
N LEU A 165 -9.98 -1.16 -2.95
CA LEU A 165 -9.59 -1.02 -1.56
C LEU A 165 -10.77 -1.34 -0.65
N ILE A 166 -10.49 -1.99 0.48
CA ILE A 166 -11.43 -2.14 1.60
C ILE A 166 -10.90 -1.42 2.84
N PRO A 167 -11.78 -0.90 3.71
CA PRO A 167 -11.34 -0.34 4.99
C PRO A 167 -10.73 -1.44 5.88
N ARG A 168 -9.61 -1.12 6.52
CA ARG A 168 -8.95 -1.95 7.54
C ARG A 168 -8.59 -1.06 8.73
N GLY A 169 -9.56 -0.87 9.63
CA GLY A 169 -9.45 0.13 10.69
C GLY A 169 -9.38 1.54 10.09
N SER A 170 -8.34 2.29 10.42
CA SER A 170 -8.06 3.61 9.83
C SER A 170 -7.25 3.56 8.53
N ALA A 171 -6.85 2.37 8.07
CA ALA A 171 -6.05 2.17 6.86
C ALA A 171 -6.85 1.54 5.71
N TRP A 172 -6.25 1.49 4.53
CA TRP A 172 -6.80 0.81 3.35
C TRP A 172 -6.06 -0.49 3.07
N LYS A 173 -6.79 -1.53 2.66
CA LYS A 173 -6.21 -2.78 2.15
C LYS A 173 -6.62 -2.97 0.70
N THR A 174 -5.63 -3.16 -0.17
CA THR A 174 -5.86 -3.59 -1.55
C THR A 174 -6.35 -5.04 -1.59
N VAL A 175 -7.49 -5.27 -2.23
CA VAL A 175 -8.05 -6.61 -2.49
C VAL A 175 -8.06 -6.97 -3.97
N TYR A 176 -7.87 -5.98 -4.84
CA TYR A 176 -7.71 -6.17 -6.28
C TYR A 176 -6.81 -5.06 -6.84
N ALA A 177 -5.90 -5.42 -7.73
CA ALA A 177 -5.13 -4.50 -8.55
C ALA A 177 -4.90 -5.18 -9.90
N GLY A 178 -5.36 -4.57 -10.99
CA GLY A 178 -5.31 -5.24 -12.28
C GLY A 178 -6.05 -4.54 -13.40
N ARG A 179 -6.36 -5.34 -14.42
CA ARG A 179 -7.11 -4.93 -15.61
C ARG A 179 -8.50 -4.41 -15.27
N ILE A 180 -9.07 -3.60 -16.15
CA ILE A 180 -10.50 -3.27 -16.07
C ILE A 180 -11.30 -4.38 -16.74
N ASP A 181 -10.91 -4.70 -17.97
CA ASP A 181 -11.49 -5.74 -18.82
C ASP A 181 -10.41 -6.41 -19.67
N ASP A 182 -10.80 -7.34 -20.53
CA ASP A 182 -9.93 -7.98 -21.51
C ASP A 182 -9.97 -7.35 -22.90
N ARG A 183 -10.61 -6.18 -23.12
CA ARG A 183 -10.77 -5.63 -24.48
C ARG A 183 -9.42 -5.42 -25.16
N TYR A 184 -8.44 -4.88 -24.44
CA TYR A 184 -7.08 -4.72 -24.96
C TYR A 184 -6.24 -5.96 -24.67
N VAL A 185 -5.77 -6.65 -25.70
CA VAL A 185 -4.85 -7.82 -25.56
C VAL A 185 -3.44 -7.34 -25.22
N ARG A 186 -2.98 -6.32 -25.95
CA ARG A 186 -1.69 -5.64 -25.82
C ARG A 186 -1.78 -4.28 -26.50
N LEU A 187 -0.79 -3.41 -26.33
CA LEU A 187 -0.75 -2.14 -27.04
C LEU A 187 -0.86 -2.36 -28.56
N GLY A 188 -1.75 -1.60 -29.20
CA GLY A 188 -2.05 -1.71 -30.63
C GLY A 188 -2.98 -2.86 -31.03
N LEU A 189 -3.40 -3.75 -30.10
CA LEU A 189 -4.31 -4.85 -30.39
C LEU A 189 -5.48 -4.90 -29.40
N ALA A 190 -6.67 -4.64 -29.92
CA ALA A 190 -7.91 -4.68 -29.17
C ALA A 190 -8.94 -5.60 -29.82
N ARG A 191 -9.74 -6.26 -29.00
CA ARG A 191 -10.97 -6.93 -29.39
C ARG A 191 -12.02 -5.89 -29.77
N PRO A 192 -13.01 -6.25 -30.62
CA PRO A 192 -14.16 -5.39 -30.88
C PRO A 192 -14.90 -5.01 -29.59
N GLN A 193 -15.06 -5.98 -28.68
CA GLN A 193 -15.69 -5.84 -27.36
C GLN A 193 -14.92 -6.66 -26.31
N ALA A 194 -15.06 -6.28 -25.04
CA ALA A 194 -14.62 -7.10 -23.92
C ALA A 194 -15.46 -8.39 -23.83
N THR A 195 -14.84 -9.47 -23.40
CA THR A 195 -15.50 -10.74 -23.04
C THR A 195 -15.37 -11.06 -21.55
N GLN A 196 -14.47 -10.38 -20.84
CA GLN A 196 -14.27 -10.50 -19.40
C GLN A 196 -14.15 -9.11 -18.76
N HIS A 197 -14.88 -8.89 -17.66
CA HIS A 197 -14.98 -7.60 -16.96
C HIS A 197 -14.40 -7.72 -15.54
N PHE A 198 -13.07 -7.77 -15.44
CA PHE A 198 -12.39 -8.15 -14.20
C PHE A 198 -12.62 -7.18 -13.04
N ALA A 199 -12.61 -5.87 -13.27
CA ALA A 199 -12.84 -4.89 -12.21
C ALA A 199 -14.29 -4.94 -11.68
N GLU A 200 -15.26 -5.14 -12.57
CA GLU A 200 -16.67 -5.36 -12.21
C GLU A 200 -16.83 -6.65 -11.40
N GLN A 201 -16.24 -7.75 -11.88
CA GLN A 201 -16.26 -9.04 -11.19
C GLN A 201 -15.69 -8.91 -9.78
N ALA A 202 -14.54 -8.25 -9.61
CA ALA A 202 -13.91 -8.05 -8.31
C ALA A 202 -14.82 -7.27 -7.33
N VAL A 203 -15.50 -6.22 -7.79
CA VAL A 203 -16.45 -5.46 -6.97
C VAL A 203 -17.69 -6.30 -6.63
N SER A 204 -18.22 -7.06 -7.60
CA SER A 204 -19.37 -7.94 -7.40
C SER A 204 -19.08 -9.07 -6.40
N GLU A 205 -17.94 -9.73 -6.52
CA GLU A 205 -17.47 -10.78 -5.59
C GLU A 205 -17.31 -10.23 -4.18
N LEU A 206 -16.64 -9.08 -4.05
CA LEU A 206 -16.46 -8.40 -2.77
C LEU A 206 -17.81 -8.09 -2.10
N LEU A 207 -18.75 -7.49 -2.83
CA LEU A 207 -20.06 -7.14 -2.30
C LEU A 207 -20.93 -8.35 -1.96
N SER A 208 -20.63 -9.50 -2.57
CA SER A 208 -21.30 -10.78 -2.32
C SER A 208 -20.62 -11.62 -1.23
N GLY A 209 -19.57 -11.10 -0.59
CA GLY A 209 -18.79 -11.83 0.42
C GLY A 209 -17.97 -13.00 -0.13
N LYS A 210 -17.76 -13.05 -1.45
CA LYS A 210 -16.91 -14.06 -2.11
C LYS A 210 -15.44 -13.62 -2.10
N PRO A 211 -14.49 -14.56 -2.14
CA PRO A 211 -13.09 -14.23 -2.39
C PRO A 211 -12.95 -13.50 -3.72
N VAL A 212 -12.26 -12.35 -3.70
CA VAL A 212 -11.97 -11.56 -4.90
C VAL A 212 -10.89 -12.24 -5.72
N GLN A 213 -11.21 -12.56 -6.97
CA GLN A 213 -10.27 -13.21 -7.89
C GLN A 213 -9.34 -12.19 -8.55
N PRO A 214 -8.06 -12.53 -8.74
CA PRO A 214 -7.17 -11.71 -9.54
C PRO A 214 -7.59 -11.75 -11.02
N ALA A 215 -7.31 -10.68 -11.76
CA ALA A 215 -7.47 -10.69 -13.21
C ALA A 215 -6.52 -11.69 -13.87
N VAL A 216 -6.96 -12.24 -15.00
CA VAL A 216 -6.06 -12.97 -15.89
C VAL A 216 -5.27 -11.99 -16.75
N GLY A 217 -3.95 -12.13 -16.72
CA GLY A 217 -3.00 -11.29 -17.45
C GLY A 217 -2.67 -9.97 -16.74
N THR A 218 -1.74 -9.21 -17.32
CA THR A 218 -1.30 -7.91 -16.80
C THR A 218 -2.13 -6.77 -17.40
N PRO A 219 -2.28 -5.62 -16.71
CA PRO A 219 -2.93 -4.47 -17.31
C PRO A 219 -2.16 -3.93 -18.51
N VAL A 220 -2.92 -3.58 -19.55
CA VAL A 220 -2.39 -3.14 -20.84
C VAL A 220 -2.50 -1.63 -20.89
N GLY A 221 -1.37 -0.94 -20.96
CA GLY A 221 -1.34 0.50 -20.86
C GLY A 221 0.07 1.08 -20.89
N CYS A 222 0.13 2.41 -20.81
CA CYS A 222 1.39 3.11 -20.61
C CYS A 222 1.80 3.05 -19.13
N ALA A 223 3.10 3.06 -18.85
CA ALA A 223 3.58 3.15 -17.47
C ALA A 223 3.15 4.47 -16.83
N ILE A 224 2.87 4.44 -15.53
CA ILE A 224 2.65 5.65 -14.73
C ILE A 224 3.97 6.43 -14.65
N ILE A 225 3.93 7.71 -15.02
CA ILE A 225 5.07 8.63 -14.95
C ILE A 225 5.04 9.32 -13.58
N ASN A 226 5.46 8.58 -12.56
CA ASN A 226 5.56 9.08 -11.18
C ASN A 226 6.73 8.40 -10.45
N PRO A 227 7.60 9.12 -9.72
CA PRO A 227 8.73 8.52 -8.99
C PRO A 227 8.35 7.46 -7.95
N LYS A 228 7.10 7.48 -7.46
CA LYS A 228 6.59 6.49 -6.51
C LYS A 228 6.02 5.24 -7.18
N ALA A 229 5.87 5.25 -8.50
CA ALA A 229 5.41 4.08 -9.25
C ALA A 229 6.50 2.99 -9.21
N PRO A 230 6.14 1.72 -8.95
CA PRO A 230 7.10 0.64 -9.06
C PRO A 230 7.67 0.56 -10.48
N LEU A 231 8.98 0.37 -10.60
CA LEU A 231 9.62 0.15 -11.90
C LEU A 231 9.01 -1.10 -12.55
N MET A 232 8.53 -0.95 -13.79
CA MET A 232 8.13 -2.12 -14.58
C MET A 232 9.39 -2.84 -15.03
N ASN A 233 9.67 -3.99 -14.42
CA ASN A 233 10.74 -4.88 -14.87
C ASN A 233 10.35 -5.52 -16.21
N SER A 234 11.35 -5.80 -17.05
CA SER A 234 11.19 -6.42 -18.38
C SER A 234 10.42 -7.75 -18.35
N GLU A 235 10.42 -8.45 -17.22
CA GLU A 235 9.62 -9.67 -17.01
C GLU A 235 8.10 -9.43 -17.09
N SER A 236 7.63 -8.24 -16.70
CA SER A 236 6.21 -7.86 -16.79
C SER A 236 5.75 -7.53 -18.22
N MET A 237 6.69 -7.25 -19.12
CA MET A 237 6.44 -6.93 -20.53
C MET A 237 6.51 -8.17 -21.45
N GLY A 238 7.00 -9.32 -20.96
CA GLY A 238 7.44 -10.42 -21.81
C GLY A 238 6.93 -11.83 -21.51
N ARG A 239 6.17 -12.10 -20.43
CA ARG A 239 5.69 -13.48 -20.15
C ARG A 239 4.41 -13.83 -20.93
N THR A 240 4.47 -13.70 -22.25
CA THR A 240 3.57 -14.40 -23.18
C THR A 240 4.18 -15.79 -23.41
N GLN A 241 3.53 -16.82 -22.87
CA GLN A 241 3.50 -18.17 -23.44
C GLN A 241 4.86 -18.76 -23.90
N MET A 242 5.69 -19.21 -22.95
CA MET A 242 6.62 -20.33 -23.19
C MET A 242 6.24 -21.46 -22.23
N GLY A 243 5.07 -22.03 -22.51
CA GLY A 243 4.61 -23.30 -21.96
C GLY A 243 4.30 -24.25 -23.11
N GLY A 244 5.25 -24.41 -24.03
CA GLY A 244 5.22 -25.45 -25.05
C GLY A 244 5.58 -26.77 -24.40
N SER A 245 4.59 -27.63 -24.23
CA SER A 245 4.74 -29.02 -23.83
C SER A 245 5.72 -29.74 -24.75
N GLN A 246 6.67 -30.45 -24.15
CA GLN A 246 7.29 -31.61 -24.77
C GLN A 246 6.18 -32.60 -25.12
N GLN A 247 6.02 -32.88 -26.41
CA GLN A 247 5.67 -34.17 -27.01
C GLN A 247 5.91 -34.09 -28.51
#